data_AF-A0A0W7W522-F1
#
_entry.id   AF-A0A0W7W522-F1
#
_cell.length_a   1.000
_cell.length_b   1.000
_cell.length_c   1.000
_cell.angle_alpha   90.00
_cell.angle_beta   90.00
_cell.angle_gamma   90.00
#
_symmetry.space_group_name_H-M   'P 1'
#
loop_
_entity.id
_entity.type
_entity.pdbx_description
1 polymer ?
#
loop_
_entity_poly.entity_id
_entity_poly.type
_entity_poly.pdbx_seq_one_letter_code
_entity_poly.pdbx_strand_id
1 'polypeptide(L)' 'MSEIEYRIEYQIQRSVDGEDFEEIGFGSSSAWSDVDQAMHMAASAVQNREWETEQGQPEPEEVDL' A
#
# COMPACT_ATOMS: atom_id res chain seq x y z
N MET A 1 26.83 8.33 -14.41
CA MET A 1 25.61 9.12 -14.13
C MET A 1 24.87 8.37 -13.04
N SER A 2 24.38 9.03 -11.99
CA SER A 2 23.48 8.36 -11.04
C SER A 2 22.11 8.24 -11.70
N GLU A 3 21.59 7.02 -11.79
CA GLU A 3 20.19 6.80 -12.18
C GLU A 3 19.32 7.22 -11.00
N ILE A 4 18.29 8.04 -11.25
CA ILE A 4 17.34 8.47 -10.23
C ILE A 4 16.24 7.40 -10.18
N GLU A 5 15.93 6.93 -8.98
CA GLU A 5 14.87 5.96 -8.74
C GLU A 5 13.83 6.54 -7.78
N TYR A 6 12.57 6.21 -8.02
CA TYR A 6 11.40 6.60 -7.24
C TYR A 6 10.75 5.35 -6.67
N ARG A 7 10.36 5.42 -5.40
CA ARG A 7 9.59 4.39 -4.70
C ARG A 7 8.54 5.10 -3.87
N ILE A 8 7.31 4.59 -3.93
CA ILE A 8 6.21 5.01 -3.05
C ILE A 8 5.94 3.87 -2.09
N GLU A 9 5.97 4.18 -0.80
CA GLU A 9 5.54 3.29 0.27
C GLU A 9 4.19 3.77 0.79
N TYR A 10 3.33 2.83 1.16
CA TYR A 10 1.99 3.13 1.64
C TYR A 10 1.60 2.20 2.79
N GLN A 11 0.66 2.70 3.60
CA GLN A 11 -0.01 1.96 4.67
C GLN A 11 -1.51 2.05 4.45
N ILE A 12 -2.21 0.99 4.82
CA ILE A 12 -3.67 0.93 4.84
C ILE A 12 -4.07 0.88 6.30
N GLN A 13 -4.90 1.84 6.69
CA GLN A 13 -5.38 1.93 8.05
C GLN A 13 -6.91 1.93 8.07
N ARG A 14 -7.48 1.32 9.10
CA ARG A 14 -8.93 1.24 9.32
C ARG A 14 -9.26 1.75 10.71
N SER A 15 -10.36 2.50 10.80
CA SER A 15 -11.01 2.89 12.05
C SER A 15 -12.37 2.18 12.13
N VAL A 16 -12.74 1.69 13.31
CA VAL A 16 -14.03 1.03 13.57
C VAL A 16 -14.77 1.85 14.62
N ASP A 17 -16.05 2.14 14.39
CA ASP A 17 -16.93 2.84 15.34
C ASP A 17 -16.39 4.17 15.92
N GLY A 18 -15.56 4.88 15.15
CA GLY A 18 -14.98 6.16 15.55
C GLY A 18 -13.76 6.03 16.47
N GLU A 19 -13.19 4.84 16.60
CA GLU A 19 -11.89 4.60 17.22
C GLU A 19 -10.74 5.18 16.36
N ASP A 20 -9.53 5.19 16.92
CA ASP A 20 -8.35 5.61 16.18
C ASP A 20 -8.05 4.65 15.01
N PHE A 21 -7.33 5.16 14.02
CA PHE A 21 -6.90 4.36 12.88
C PHE A 21 -5.81 3.38 13.29
N GLU A 22 -6.02 2.10 12.97
CA GLU A 22 -5.04 1.04 13.14
C GLU A 22 -4.54 0.57 11.77
N GLU A 23 -3.24 0.26 11.68
CA GLU A 23 -2.66 -0.33 10.47
C GLU A 23 -3.18 -1.75 10.27
N ILE A 24 -3.63 -2.03 9.04
CA ILE A 24 -4.13 -3.34 8.61
C ILE A 24 -3.41 -3.86 7.36
N GLY A 25 -2.42 -3.12 6.86
CA GLY A 25 -1.60 -3.55 5.74
C GLY A 25 -0.65 -2.48 5.25
N PHE A 26 0.33 -2.87 4.45
CA PHE A 26 1.36 -1.99 3.91
C PHE A 26 1.84 -2.48 2.55
N GLY A 27 2.52 -1.62 1.81
CA GLY A 27 3.13 -2.03 0.55
C GLY A 27 4.01 -0.97 -0.08
N SER A 28 4.52 -1.31 -1.26
CA SER A 28 5.48 -0.50 -1.99
C SER A 28 5.26 -0.63 -3.50
N SER A 29 5.46 0.47 -4.22
CA SER A 29 5.51 0.43 -5.69
C SER A 29 6.70 -0.37 -6.22
N SER A 30 7.72 -0.68 -5.41
CA SER A 30 9.10 -0.96 -5.84
C SER A 30 9.78 0.27 -6.46
N ALA A 31 11.02 0.11 -6.94
CA ALA A 31 11.82 1.18 -7.54
C ALA A 31 11.51 1.34 -9.04
N TRP A 32 11.28 2.58 -9.46
CA TRP A 32 10.99 2.96 -10.86
C TRP A 32 11.81 4.19 -11.26
N SER A 33 12.12 4.33 -12.55
CA SER A 33 12.84 5.49 -13.07
C SER A 33 11.98 6.75 -13.26
N ASP A 34 10.67 6.63 -13.00
CA ASP A 34 9.67 7.67 -13.19
C ASP A 34 8.64 7.68 -12.05
N VAL A 35 8.26 8.87 -11.59
CA VAL A 35 7.35 9.02 -10.43
C VAL A 35 5.92 8.65 -10.77
N ASP A 36 5.47 8.87 -12.02
CA ASP A 36 4.12 8.51 -12.44
C ASP A 36 3.99 6.98 -12.55
N GLN A 37 5.05 6.28 -12.99
CA GLN A 37 5.11 4.82 -12.92
C GLN A 37 5.05 4.30 -11.47
N ALA A 38 5.83 4.87 -10.56
CA ALA A 38 5.77 4.49 -9.14
C ALA A 38 4.35 4.68 -8.56
N MET A 39 3.71 5.81 -8.88
CA MET A 39 2.33 6.09 -8.47
C MET A 39 1.33 5.10 -9.05
N HIS A 40 1.44 4.81 -10.35
CA HIS A 40 0.57 3.85 -11.03
C HIS A 40 0.65 2.47 -10.37
N MET A 41 1.86 2.03 -10.02
CA MET A 41 2.08 0.73 -9.39
C MET A 41 1.56 0.67 -7.95
N ALA A 42 1.79 1.71 -7.14
CA ALA A 42 1.22 1.79 -5.80
C ALA A 42 -0.33 1.75 -5.86
N ALA A 43 -0.93 2.53 -6.77
CA ALA A 43 -2.38 2.55 -6.96
C ALA A 43 -2.91 1.20 -7.45
N SER A 44 -2.21 0.53 -8.37
CA SER A 44 -2.58 -0.81 -8.86
C SER A 44 -2.57 -1.84 -7.72
N ALA A 45 -1.53 -1.85 -6.88
CA ALA A 45 -1.42 -2.79 -5.77
C ALA A 45 -2.55 -2.59 -4.74
N VAL A 46 -2.89 -1.33 -4.42
CA VAL A 46 -4.04 -1.00 -3.56
C VAL A 46 -5.37 -1.38 -4.22
N GLN A 47 -5.55 -1.16 -5.52
CA GLN A 47 -6.82 -1.52 -6.18
C GLN A 47 -7.03 -3.02 -6.29
N ASN A 48 -5.95 -3.78 -6.51
CA ASN A 48 -6.01 -5.24 -6.70
C ASN A 48 -5.82 -6.03 -5.42
N ARG A 49 -5.73 -5.38 -4.26
CA ARG A 49 -5.57 -6.04 -2.95
C ARG A 49 -4.28 -6.85 -2.82
N GLU A 50 -3.21 -6.34 -3.40
CA GLU A 50 -1.87 -6.95 -3.42
C GLU A 50 -0.92 -6.38 -2.36
N TRP A 51 -1.48 -5.80 -1.29
CA TRP A 51 -0.69 -5.30 -0.15
C TRP A 51 -0.40 -6.41 0.86
N GLU A 52 0.65 -6.24 1.64
CA GLU A 52 1.08 -7.17 2.68
C GLU A 52 0.36 -6.88 4.01
N THR A 53 0.27 -7.90 4.87
CA THR A 53 -0.34 -7.84 6.20
C THR A 53 0.56 -8.50 7.24
N GLU A 54 0.39 -8.10 8.49
CA GLU A 54 1.05 -8.72 9.64
C GLU A 54 0.17 -9.81 10.28
N GLN A 55 0.78 -10.65 11.12
CA GLN A 55 0.06 -11.71 11.82
C GLN A 55 -1.07 -11.14 12.69
N GLY A 56 -2.31 -11.55 12.40
CA GLY A 56 -3.50 -11.13 13.14
C GLY A 56 -4.23 -9.93 12.51
N GLN A 57 -3.71 -9.34 11.44
CA GLN A 57 -4.44 -8.40 10.60
C GLN A 57 -5.39 -9.16 9.65
N PRO A 58 -6.50 -8.52 9.20
CA PRO A 58 -7.39 -9.12 8.21
C PRO A 58 -6.66 -9.33 6.87
N GLU A 59 -7.05 -10.36 6.13
CA GLU A 59 -6.53 -10.56 4.78
C GLU A 59 -7.05 -9.46 3.84
N PRO A 60 -6.30 -9.06 2.80
CA PRO A 60 -6.73 -8.02 1.86
C PRO A 60 -8.12 -8.26 1.24
N GLU A 61 -8.46 -9.54 1.00
CA GLU A 61 -9.76 -9.95 0.46
C GLU A 61 -10.93 -9.79 1.46
N GLU A 62 -10.65 -9.73 2.75
CA GLU A 62 -11.64 -9.58 3.83
C GLU A 62 -11.97 -8.11 4.14
N VAL A 63 -11.24 -7.16 3.56
CA VAL A 63 -11.47 -5.73 3.76
C VAL A 63 -12.49 -5.23 2.73
N ASP A 64 -13.66 -4.79 3.20
CA ASP A 64 -14.62 -4.06 2.35
C ASP A 64 -14.10 -2.64 2.08
N LEU A 65 -13.98 -2.29 0.80
CA LEU A 65 -13.58 -0.96 0.31
C LEU A 65 -14.80 -0.18 -0.19
#